data_AF-A0A7Y5S2D7-F1
#
_entry.id   AF-A0A7Y5S2D7-F1
#
_cell.length_a   1.000
_cell.length_b   1.000
_cell.length_c   1.000
_cell.angle_alpha   90.00
_cell.angle_beta   90.00
_cell.angle_gamma   90.00
#
_symmetry.space_group_name_H-M   'P 1'
#
loop_
_entity.id
_entity.type
_entity.pdbx_description
1 polymer ?
#
loop_
_entity_poly.entity_id
_entity_poly.type
_entity_poly.pdbx_seq_one_letter_code
_entity_poly.pdbx_strand_id
1 'polypeptide(L)'
;MLPNREGRFKATILEHGVAETGPNKLATFVCRFQLTQELINGEWEPVEEDLDISGYFYLEKRDGTLNSVTIDHLKSAFGWDGRDPFWLQDADFAQLLVQVKLAFETYDNKTRLKVQYVDAEDATPSGIPQADDAARRTIATRLGAKFRANAGGTPAPAPKPSRPAPPKPKPAATPSAPRPAPAAPAHGLTMQQAWQAFTKACPQGYTTQQVEEEWFRRLGEMFPGRQPEQLAPQEWARFAAEGTTFPAEISGENVPF
;
A
#
# COMPACT_ATOMS: atom_id res chain seq x y z
N MET A 1 12.42 -23.37 -21.39
CA MET A 1 12.81 -24.32 -20.31
C MET A 1 12.19 -23.83 -19.02
N LEU A 2 11.76 -24.71 -18.11
CA LEU A 2 11.17 -24.22 -16.85
C LEU A 2 12.24 -23.68 -15.90
N PRO A 3 12.03 -22.52 -15.26
CA PRO A 3 12.92 -22.03 -14.22
C PRO A 3 12.91 -22.97 -13.01
N ASN A 4 14.05 -23.03 -12.31
CA ASN A 4 14.29 -23.93 -11.18
C ASN A 4 14.71 -23.19 -9.90
N ARG A 5 14.59 -21.86 -9.89
CA ARG A 5 15.01 -21.01 -8.78
C ARG A 5 14.00 -19.90 -8.51
N GLU A 6 13.94 -19.49 -7.25
CA GLU A 6 13.20 -18.30 -6.84
C GLU A 6 14.00 -17.06 -7.22
N GLY A 7 13.29 -15.95 -7.44
CA GLY A 7 13.96 -14.73 -7.85
C GLY A 7 12.95 -13.68 -8.25
N ARG A 8 13.44 -12.53 -8.68
CA ARG A 8 12.65 -11.51 -9.32
C ARG A 8 13.25 -11.30 -10.69
N PHE A 9 12.41 -11.34 -11.70
CA PHE A 9 12.85 -11.35 -13.09
C PHE A 9 12.15 -10.25 -13.86
N LYS A 10 12.84 -9.66 -14.83
CA LYS A 10 12.15 -9.00 -15.93
C LYS A 10 11.74 -10.04 -16.96
N ALA A 11 10.59 -9.84 -17.57
CA ALA A 11 10.06 -10.76 -18.54
C ALA A 11 9.29 -10.06 -19.67
N THR A 12 9.32 -10.67 -20.85
CA THR A 12 8.44 -10.34 -21.96
C THR A 12 7.27 -11.32 -22.02
N ILE A 13 6.19 -10.92 -22.69
CA ILE A 13 4.97 -11.72 -22.82
C ILE A 13 5.06 -12.57 -24.09
N LEU A 14 4.89 -13.89 -23.96
CA LEU A 14 4.90 -14.83 -25.08
C LEU A 14 3.49 -15.18 -25.55
N GLU A 15 2.59 -15.47 -24.62
CA GLU A 15 1.23 -15.91 -24.87
C GLU A 15 0.37 -15.50 -23.67
N HIS A 16 -0.88 -15.10 -23.91
CA HIS A 16 -1.79 -14.72 -22.86
C HIS A 16 -3.24 -14.98 -23.24
N GLY A 17 -4.11 -15.09 -22.24
CA GLY A 17 -5.54 -15.24 -22.43
C GLY A 17 -6.31 -15.29 -21.12
N VAL A 18 -7.63 -15.23 -21.22
CA VAL A 18 -8.54 -15.35 -20.07
C VAL A 18 -9.33 -16.64 -20.20
N ALA A 19 -9.31 -17.46 -19.15
CA ALA A 19 -10.00 -18.74 -19.12
C ALA A 19 -10.51 -19.06 -17.72
N GLU A 20 -11.45 -20.01 -17.64
CA GLU A 20 -11.82 -20.66 -16.39
C GLU A 20 -10.77 -21.72 -16.04
N THR A 21 -10.17 -21.64 -14.84
CA THR A 21 -9.14 -22.61 -14.42
C THR A 21 -9.38 -23.19 -13.03
N GLY A 22 -8.70 -24.32 -12.76
CA GLY A 22 -8.78 -25.02 -11.48
C GLY A 22 -10.12 -25.76 -11.26
N PRO A 23 -10.25 -26.45 -10.12
CA PRO A 23 -11.45 -27.25 -9.81
C PRO A 23 -12.71 -26.39 -9.59
N ASN A 24 -12.53 -25.12 -9.21
CA ASN A 24 -13.64 -24.19 -8.98
C ASN A 24 -13.99 -23.37 -10.23
N LYS A 25 -13.33 -23.60 -11.38
CA LYS A 25 -13.57 -22.89 -12.66
C LYS A 25 -13.55 -21.36 -12.52
N LEU A 26 -12.56 -20.84 -11.81
CA LEU A 26 -12.47 -19.40 -11.54
C LEU A 26 -11.93 -18.65 -12.76
N ALA A 27 -12.45 -17.45 -13.00
CA ALA A 27 -11.94 -16.53 -14.02
C ALA A 27 -10.47 -16.21 -13.75
N THR A 28 -9.61 -16.55 -14.70
CA THR A 28 -8.15 -16.50 -14.56
C THR A 28 -7.53 -15.88 -15.79
N PHE A 29 -6.70 -14.85 -15.59
CA PHE A 29 -5.76 -14.41 -16.61
C PHE A 29 -4.53 -15.32 -16.56
N VAL A 30 -4.24 -16.00 -17.67
CA VAL A 30 -3.10 -16.89 -17.82
C VAL A 30 -2.13 -16.24 -18.78
N CYS A 31 -0.86 -16.16 -18.37
CA CYS A 31 0.16 -15.48 -19.15
C CYS A 31 1.47 -16.27 -19.11
N ARG A 32 2.06 -16.55 -20.27
CA ARG A 32 3.36 -17.17 -20.42
C ARG A 32 4.42 -16.10 -20.60
N PHE A 33 5.41 -16.12 -19.72
CA PHE A 33 6.50 -15.16 -19.65
C PHE A 33 7.79 -15.77 -20.15
N GLN A 34 8.58 -15.01 -20.92
CA GLN A 34 9.99 -15.31 -21.18
C GLN A 34 10.83 -14.48 -20.21
N LEU A 35 11.65 -15.12 -19.39
CA LEU A 35 12.54 -14.43 -18.46
C LEU A 35 13.74 -13.87 -19.24
N THR A 36 14.07 -12.60 -19.01
CA THR A 36 15.14 -11.91 -19.75
C THR A 36 16.24 -11.37 -18.85
N GLN A 37 15.89 -10.90 -17.65
CA GLN A 37 16.84 -10.42 -16.65
C GLN A 37 16.43 -10.92 -15.27
N GLU A 38 17.41 -11.15 -14.39
CA GLU A 38 17.22 -11.52 -13.00
C GLU A 38 17.81 -10.44 -12.09
N LEU A 39 17.10 -10.11 -11.01
CA LEU A 39 17.59 -9.16 -10.01
C LEU A 39 18.53 -9.89 -9.04
N ILE A 40 19.82 -9.67 -9.18
CA ILE A 40 20.88 -10.27 -8.37
C ILE A 40 21.63 -9.14 -7.66
N ASN A 41 21.68 -9.19 -6.33
CA ASN A 41 22.35 -8.17 -5.50
C ASN A 41 21.92 -6.71 -5.76
N GLY A 42 20.68 -6.50 -6.24
CA GLY A 42 20.15 -5.17 -6.57
C GLY A 42 20.43 -4.70 -7.99
N GLU A 43 21.11 -5.50 -8.80
CA GLU A 43 21.39 -5.24 -10.21
C GLU A 43 20.63 -6.22 -11.10
N TRP A 44 20.22 -5.75 -12.28
CA TRP A 44 19.55 -6.59 -13.27
C TRP A 44 20.59 -7.24 -14.17
N GLU A 45 20.78 -8.55 -14.01
CA GLU A 45 21.70 -9.35 -14.81
C GLU A 45 20.93 -10.13 -15.90
N PRO A 46 21.47 -10.28 -17.12
CA PRO A 46 20.83 -11.09 -18.16
C PRO A 46 20.64 -12.56 -17.73
N VAL A 47 19.50 -13.14 -18.09
CA VAL A 47 19.31 -14.59 -17.99
C VAL A 47 19.86 -15.21 -19.28
N GLU A 48 20.94 -15.99 -19.19
CA GLU A 48 21.54 -16.65 -20.37
C GLU A 48 20.71 -17.85 -20.87
N GLU A 49 19.83 -18.36 -20.02
CA GLU A 49 19.02 -19.54 -20.26
C GLU A 49 17.67 -19.14 -20.89
N ASP A 50 17.19 -19.89 -21.87
CA ASP A 50 15.84 -19.69 -22.43
C ASP A 50 14.77 -20.20 -21.45
N LEU A 51 14.50 -19.43 -20.40
CA LEU A 51 13.55 -19.76 -19.35
C LEU A 51 12.17 -19.17 -19.61
N ASP A 52 11.15 -20.02 -19.60
CA ASP A 52 9.76 -19.62 -19.72
C ASP A 52 8.89 -20.20 -18.60
N ILE A 53 7.88 -19.44 -18.17
CA ILE A 53 6.97 -19.84 -17.11
C ILE A 53 5.57 -19.27 -17.31
N SER A 54 4.54 -20.06 -17.00
CA SER A 54 3.15 -19.60 -16.98
C SER A 54 2.76 -19.08 -15.59
N GLY A 55 2.25 -17.86 -15.53
CA GLY A 55 1.55 -17.31 -14.39
C GLY A 55 0.04 -17.51 -14.49
N TYR A 56 -0.60 -17.75 -13.34
CA TYR A 56 -2.04 -17.92 -13.21
C TYR A 56 -2.56 -16.86 -12.25
N PHE A 57 -3.25 -15.87 -12.78
CA PHE A 57 -3.74 -14.70 -12.04
C PHE A 57 -5.25 -14.79 -11.89
N TYR A 58 -5.71 -15.36 -10.77
CA TYR A 58 -7.12 -15.50 -10.46
C TYR A 58 -7.74 -14.12 -10.20
N LEU A 59 -8.74 -13.74 -11.01
CA LEU A 59 -9.42 -12.44 -10.95
C LEU A 59 -10.50 -12.42 -9.86
N GLU A 60 -10.98 -13.59 -9.49
CA GLU A 60 -11.96 -13.81 -8.43
C GLU A 60 -11.46 -14.86 -7.43
N LYS A 61 -11.99 -14.80 -6.22
CA LYS A 61 -11.77 -15.77 -5.15
C LYS A 61 -12.87 -16.83 -5.18
N ARG A 62 -12.66 -17.91 -4.43
CA ARG A 62 -13.62 -19.02 -4.33
C ARG A 62 -15.00 -18.60 -3.80
N ASP A 63 -15.08 -17.52 -3.03
CA ASP A 63 -16.32 -16.96 -2.49
C ASP A 63 -17.07 -16.07 -3.50
N GLY A 64 -16.57 -15.92 -4.73
CA GLY A 64 -17.14 -15.07 -5.77
C GLY A 64 -16.78 -13.59 -5.64
N THR A 65 -15.98 -13.20 -4.64
CA THR A 65 -15.47 -11.83 -4.53
C THR A 65 -14.27 -11.61 -5.44
N LEU A 66 -14.02 -10.35 -5.82
CA LEU A 66 -12.86 -10.00 -6.64
C LEU A 66 -11.56 -10.17 -5.86
N ASN A 67 -10.53 -10.63 -6.56
CA ASN A 67 -9.17 -10.65 -6.07
C ASN A 67 -8.49 -9.30 -6.35
N SER A 68 -8.87 -8.28 -5.58
CA SER A 68 -8.45 -6.89 -5.77
C SER A 68 -6.93 -6.71 -5.87
N VAL A 69 -6.16 -7.42 -5.06
CA VAL A 69 -4.69 -7.38 -5.09
C VAL A 69 -4.17 -7.81 -6.46
N THR A 70 -4.61 -8.96 -6.96
CA THR A 70 -4.21 -9.44 -8.30
C THR A 70 -4.67 -8.47 -9.39
N ILE A 71 -5.90 -7.94 -9.29
CA ILE A 71 -6.41 -6.95 -10.25
C ILE A 71 -5.53 -5.70 -10.27
N ASP A 72 -5.13 -5.17 -9.12
CA ASP A 72 -4.29 -3.97 -9.05
C ASP A 72 -2.88 -4.20 -9.61
N HIS A 73 -2.29 -5.37 -9.35
CA HIS A 73 -1.04 -5.80 -10.00
C HIS A 73 -1.17 -5.86 -11.53
N LEU A 74 -2.27 -6.44 -12.04
CA LEU A 74 -2.50 -6.51 -13.49
C LEU A 74 -2.75 -5.14 -14.12
N LYS A 75 -3.49 -4.26 -13.43
CA LYS A 75 -3.70 -2.87 -13.88
C LYS A 75 -2.38 -2.12 -13.98
N SER A 76 -1.54 -2.25 -12.96
CA SER A 76 -0.21 -1.63 -12.93
C SER A 76 0.71 -2.18 -14.02
N ALA A 77 0.80 -3.51 -14.15
CA ALA A 77 1.75 -4.16 -15.05
C ALA A 77 1.35 -4.09 -16.54
N PHE A 78 0.05 -4.21 -16.84
CA PHE A 78 -0.45 -4.31 -18.22
C PHE A 78 -1.17 -3.04 -18.70
N GLY A 79 -1.36 -2.05 -17.84
CA GLY A 79 -2.14 -0.84 -18.17
C GLY A 79 -3.64 -1.09 -18.27
N TRP A 80 -4.13 -2.22 -17.75
CA TRP A 80 -5.56 -2.54 -17.73
C TRP A 80 -6.35 -1.58 -16.84
N ASP A 81 -7.60 -1.27 -17.20
CA ASP A 81 -8.46 -0.38 -16.42
C ASP A 81 -9.29 -1.12 -15.34
N GLY A 82 -9.32 -2.45 -15.38
CA GLY A 82 -10.03 -3.31 -14.43
C GLY A 82 -11.51 -3.52 -14.73
N ARG A 83 -12.04 -3.04 -15.87
CA ARG A 83 -13.48 -3.11 -16.18
C ARG A 83 -13.88 -4.39 -16.90
N ASP A 84 -13.12 -4.75 -17.93
CA ASP A 84 -13.40 -5.91 -18.78
C ASP A 84 -12.18 -6.85 -18.77
N PRO A 85 -12.29 -8.07 -18.20
CA PRO A 85 -11.18 -9.00 -18.16
C PRO A 85 -10.74 -9.45 -19.56
N PHE A 86 -11.63 -9.49 -20.57
CA PHE A 86 -11.26 -9.90 -21.93
C PHE A 86 -10.37 -8.90 -22.64
N TRP A 87 -10.29 -7.66 -22.16
CA TRP A 87 -9.26 -6.71 -22.60
C TRP A 87 -7.85 -7.27 -22.43
N LEU A 88 -7.58 -8.03 -21.35
CA LEU A 88 -6.28 -8.68 -21.12
C LEU A 88 -5.98 -9.80 -22.13
N GLN A 89 -6.99 -10.33 -22.81
CA GLN A 89 -6.82 -11.31 -23.87
C GLN A 89 -6.56 -10.64 -25.22
N ASP A 90 -7.23 -9.52 -25.48
CA ASP A 90 -7.24 -8.89 -26.81
C ASP A 90 -6.15 -7.82 -26.99
N ALA A 91 -5.61 -7.29 -25.89
CA ALA A 91 -4.55 -6.28 -25.92
C ALA A 91 -3.22 -6.82 -26.47
N ASP A 92 -2.46 -5.98 -27.17
CA ASP A 92 -1.14 -6.33 -27.69
C ASP A 92 -0.04 -6.02 -26.65
N PHE A 93 0.67 -7.06 -26.21
CA PHE A 93 1.76 -6.98 -25.25
C PHE A 93 3.14 -7.31 -25.85
N ALA A 94 3.29 -7.34 -27.18
CA ALA A 94 4.52 -7.76 -27.84
C ALA A 94 5.77 -6.96 -27.42
N GLN A 95 5.60 -5.70 -27.03
CA GLN A 95 6.67 -4.82 -26.55
C GLN A 95 6.66 -4.59 -25.04
N LEU A 96 5.70 -5.20 -24.32
CA LEU A 96 5.56 -4.98 -22.89
C LEU A 96 6.62 -5.78 -22.14
N LEU A 97 7.30 -5.08 -21.23
CA LEU A 97 8.20 -5.66 -20.26
C LEU A 97 7.57 -5.52 -18.87
N VAL A 98 7.63 -6.60 -18.08
CA VAL A 98 7.08 -6.65 -16.72
C VAL A 98 8.11 -7.22 -15.76
N GLN A 99 7.91 -6.99 -14.46
CA GLN A 99 8.61 -7.75 -13.42
C GLN A 99 7.74 -8.91 -12.93
N VAL A 100 8.32 -10.09 -12.78
CA VAL A 100 7.67 -11.27 -12.17
C VAL A 100 8.45 -11.74 -10.95
N LYS A 101 7.74 -12.06 -9.87
CA LYS A 101 8.33 -12.71 -8.69
C LYS A 101 8.09 -14.22 -8.77
N LEU A 102 9.17 -15.00 -8.78
CA LEU A 102 9.11 -16.45 -8.68
C LEU A 102 9.36 -16.89 -7.24
N ALA A 103 8.52 -17.79 -6.76
CA ALA A 103 8.60 -18.41 -5.43
C ALA A 103 8.11 -19.86 -5.47
N PHE A 104 8.67 -20.71 -4.62
CA PHE A 104 8.19 -22.05 -4.40
C PHE A 104 6.94 -22.01 -3.53
N GLU A 105 5.86 -22.60 -4.02
CA GLU A 105 4.64 -22.82 -3.27
C GLU A 105 4.47 -24.31 -3.00
N THR A 106 4.20 -24.67 -1.74
CA THR A 106 3.90 -26.04 -1.36
C THR A 106 2.40 -26.19 -1.12
N TYR A 107 1.77 -27.01 -1.95
CA TYR A 107 0.36 -27.37 -1.82
C TYR A 107 0.20 -28.88 -1.98
N ASP A 108 -0.54 -29.51 -1.07
CA ASP A 108 -0.79 -30.97 -1.09
C ASP A 108 0.51 -31.79 -1.20
N ASN A 109 1.50 -31.46 -0.34
CA ASN A 109 2.85 -32.05 -0.32
C ASN A 109 3.63 -31.98 -1.65
N LYS A 110 3.18 -31.14 -2.60
CA LYS A 110 3.85 -30.88 -3.87
C LYS A 110 4.37 -29.45 -3.88
N THR A 111 5.68 -29.31 -3.89
CA THR A 111 6.36 -28.02 -4.06
C THR A 111 6.52 -27.73 -5.55
N ARG A 112 6.10 -26.54 -5.98
CA ARG A 112 6.16 -26.09 -7.37
C ARG A 112 6.64 -24.65 -7.41
N LEU A 113 7.50 -24.32 -8.36
CA LEU A 113 7.83 -22.93 -8.63
C LEU A 113 6.65 -22.28 -9.36
N LYS A 114 6.26 -21.09 -8.94
CA LYS A 114 5.17 -20.32 -9.56
C LYS A 114 5.52 -18.85 -9.67
N VAL A 115 4.84 -18.18 -10.60
CA VAL A 115 4.73 -16.72 -10.61
C VAL A 115 3.79 -16.32 -9.46
N GLN A 116 4.33 -15.67 -8.44
CA GLN A 116 3.58 -15.25 -7.26
C GLN A 116 2.78 -13.98 -7.52
N TYR A 117 3.41 -13.01 -8.19
CA TYR A 117 2.78 -11.78 -8.65
C TYR A 117 3.58 -11.18 -9.81
N VAL A 118 2.97 -10.21 -10.48
CA VAL A 118 3.50 -9.45 -11.60
C VAL A 118 3.39 -7.96 -11.29
N ASP A 119 4.41 -7.19 -11.67
CA ASP A 119 4.48 -5.75 -11.48
C ASP A 119 4.93 -5.07 -12.79
N ALA A 120 4.74 -3.76 -12.89
CA ALA A 120 5.31 -2.96 -13.97
C ALA A 120 6.85 -3.08 -14.03
N GLU A 121 7.45 -2.83 -15.20
CA GLU A 121 8.89 -2.93 -15.40
C GLU A 121 9.71 -2.10 -14.40
N ASP A 122 9.22 -0.90 -14.06
CA ASP A 122 9.88 0.08 -13.22
C ASP A 122 9.48 -0.03 -11.74
N ALA A 123 8.68 -1.04 -11.38
CA ALA A 123 8.29 -1.24 -10.00
C ALA A 123 9.53 -1.44 -9.12
N THR A 124 9.70 -0.56 -8.13
CA THR A 124 10.78 -0.74 -7.16
C THR A 124 10.53 -2.06 -6.44
N PRO A 125 11.53 -2.96 -6.34
CA PRO A 125 11.45 -4.12 -5.48
C PRO A 125 11.00 -3.65 -4.12
N SER A 126 9.91 -4.22 -3.61
CA SER A 126 9.37 -3.89 -2.29
C SER A 126 10.40 -4.29 -1.23
N GLY A 127 11.45 -3.49 -1.09
CA GLY A 127 12.34 -3.46 0.03
C GLY A 127 11.59 -2.85 1.21
N ILE A 128 12.16 -3.02 2.40
CA ILE A 128 11.71 -2.35 3.60
C ILE A 128 11.59 -0.85 3.28
N PRO A 129 10.39 -0.25 3.37
CA PRO A 129 10.20 1.17 3.06
C PRO A 129 11.20 2.01 3.84
N GLN A 130 12.11 2.66 3.12
CA GLN A 130 13.04 3.60 3.72
C GLN A 130 12.35 4.96 3.83
N ALA A 131 12.51 5.62 4.96
CA ALA A 131 12.01 6.98 5.11
C ALA A 131 12.73 7.90 4.11
N ASP A 132 11.96 8.66 3.32
CA ASP A 132 12.46 9.79 2.54
C ASP A 132 12.83 10.98 3.46
N ASP A 133 13.37 12.07 2.90
CA ASP A 133 13.82 13.22 3.71
C ASP A 133 12.69 13.88 4.52
N ALA A 134 11.47 13.90 3.98
CA ALA A 134 10.31 14.47 4.66
C ALA A 134 9.85 13.59 5.82
N ALA A 135 9.78 12.28 5.60
CA ALA A 135 9.49 11.28 6.62
C ALA A 135 10.58 11.26 7.69
N ARG A 136 11.86 11.32 7.32
CA ARG A 136 12.99 11.40 8.27
C ARG A 136 12.87 12.61 9.19
N ARG A 137 12.56 13.79 8.63
CA ARG A 137 12.34 15.02 9.43
C ARG A 137 11.13 14.89 10.35
N THR A 138 10.02 14.35 9.84
CA THR A 138 8.79 14.14 10.63
C THR A 138 9.02 13.16 11.78
N ILE A 139 9.71 12.04 11.50
CA ILE A 139 10.07 11.01 12.48
C ILE A 139 11.04 11.59 13.52
N ALA A 140 12.07 12.33 13.10
CA ALA A 140 13.03 12.97 14.00
C ALA A 140 12.37 14.02 14.91
N THR A 141 11.46 14.84 14.40
CA THR A 141 10.70 15.81 15.20
C THR A 141 9.78 15.11 16.19
N ARG A 142 9.04 14.08 15.75
CA ARG A 142 8.05 13.39 16.59
C ARG A 142 8.71 12.52 17.68
N LEU A 143 9.80 11.85 17.34
CA LEU A 143 10.36 10.77 18.17
C LEU A 143 11.79 11.02 18.63
N GLY A 144 12.54 11.94 18.02
CA GLY A 144 13.96 12.13 18.31
C GLY A 144 14.25 12.59 19.75
N ALA A 145 13.35 13.34 20.39
CA ALA A 145 13.48 13.68 21.81
C ALA A 145 13.26 12.44 22.71
N LYS A 146 12.27 11.60 22.37
CA LYS A 146 11.94 10.38 23.11
C LYS A 146 13.06 9.33 23.00
N PHE A 147 13.61 9.15 21.81
CA PHE A 147 14.75 8.25 21.59
C PHE A 147 16.02 8.75 22.30
N ARG A 148 16.31 10.05 22.29
CA ARG A 148 17.46 10.62 23.03
C ARG A 148 17.31 10.46 24.55
N ALA A 149 16.11 10.69 25.09
CA ALA A 149 15.82 10.45 26.50
C ALA A 149 15.93 8.98 26.88
N ASN A 150 15.42 8.07 26.03
CA ASN A 150 15.52 6.63 26.23
C ASN A 150 16.97 6.11 26.12
N ALA A 151 17.79 6.74 25.29
CA ALA A 151 19.22 6.44 25.15
C ALA A 151 20.08 7.02 26.29
N GLY A 152 19.47 7.63 27.32
CA GLY A 152 20.16 8.14 28.51
C GLY A 152 21.05 9.36 28.26
N GLY A 153 20.94 10.02 27.10
CA GLY A 153 21.73 11.19 26.76
C GLY A 153 21.17 12.46 27.40
N THR A 154 21.90 13.06 28.34
CA THR A 154 21.60 14.40 28.87
C THR A 154 21.61 15.41 27.72
N PRO A 155 20.59 16.28 27.57
CA PRO A 155 20.58 17.29 26.51
C PRO A 155 21.82 18.20 26.61
N ALA A 156 22.52 18.39 25.50
CA ALA A 156 23.56 19.41 25.40
C ALA A 156 22.93 20.80 25.69
N PRO A 157 23.58 21.66 26.49
CA PRO A 157 23.07 22.98 26.81
C PRO A 157 22.87 23.80 25.53
N ALA A 158 21.71 24.47 25.43
CA ALA A 158 21.36 25.30 24.29
C ALA A 158 22.42 26.40 24.05
N PRO A 159 22.83 26.68 22.79
CA PRO A 159 23.68 27.80 22.49
C PRO A 159 23.00 29.12 22.88
N LYS A 160 23.74 30.01 23.56
CA LYS A 160 23.27 31.36 23.88
C LYS A 160 22.92 32.12 22.57
N PRO A 161 21.79 32.85 22.52
CA PRO A 161 21.40 33.57 21.32
C PRO A 161 22.41 34.65 20.96
N SER A 162 22.96 34.54 19.74
CA SER A 162 23.72 35.62 19.11
C SER A 162 22.78 36.75 18.70
N ARG A 163 23.20 37.98 18.97
CA ARG A 163 22.46 39.23 18.77
C ARG A 163 22.13 39.45 17.28
N PRO A 164 20.93 39.93 16.91
CA PRO A 164 20.59 40.21 15.51
C PRO A 164 21.41 41.37 14.94
N ALA A 165 21.97 41.20 13.74
CA ALA A 165 22.50 42.29 12.93
C ALA A 165 21.35 43.07 12.24
N PRO A 166 21.49 44.39 12.01
CA PRO A 166 20.40 45.24 11.49
C PRO A 166 20.10 44.95 10.00
N PRO A 167 18.84 45.10 9.56
CA PRO A 167 18.43 44.79 8.19
C PRO A 167 18.84 45.91 7.21
N LYS A 168 19.37 45.53 6.04
CA LYS A 168 19.54 46.43 4.88
C LYS A 168 18.29 46.41 3.97
N PRO A 169 18.01 47.49 3.22
CA PRO A 169 16.73 47.73 2.56
C PRO A 169 16.55 46.92 1.26
N LYS A 170 15.30 46.54 0.95
CA LYS A 170 14.86 45.92 -0.31
C LYS A 170 14.72 46.95 -1.44
N PRO A 171 15.13 46.62 -2.68
CA PRO A 171 14.56 47.20 -3.89
C PRO A 171 13.33 46.41 -4.36
N ALA A 172 12.34 47.14 -4.89
CA ALA A 172 11.09 46.63 -5.42
C ALA A 172 11.22 46.08 -6.85
N ALA A 173 10.45 45.03 -7.16
CA ALA A 173 10.13 44.61 -8.53
C ALA A 173 8.69 44.09 -8.61
N THR A 174 8.11 44.33 -9.78
CA THR A 174 6.70 44.36 -10.22
C THR A 174 5.99 42.98 -10.31
N PRO A 175 4.64 42.96 -10.42
CA PRO A 175 3.82 41.76 -10.24
C PRO A 175 3.79 40.87 -11.49
N SER A 176 4.01 39.56 -11.30
CA SER A 176 3.68 38.50 -12.28
C SER A 176 2.39 37.79 -11.88
N ALA A 177 1.58 37.47 -12.88
CA ALA A 177 0.23 36.93 -12.79
C ALA A 177 0.11 35.63 -11.96
N PRO A 178 -1.07 35.34 -11.35
CA PRO A 178 -1.24 34.14 -10.53
C PRO A 178 -1.29 32.88 -11.40
N ARG A 179 -0.33 31.99 -11.18
CA ARG A 179 -0.45 30.55 -11.46
C ARG A 179 -1.49 29.97 -10.47
N PRO A 180 -2.37 29.03 -10.87
CA PRO A 180 -3.29 28.41 -9.92
C PRO A 180 -2.49 27.72 -8.81
N ALA A 181 -2.74 28.13 -7.57
CA ALA A 181 -2.15 27.55 -6.39
C ALA A 181 -2.70 26.13 -6.16
N PRO A 182 -1.88 25.19 -5.63
CA PRO A 182 -2.42 23.98 -5.01
C PRO A 182 -3.40 24.40 -3.92
N ALA A 183 -4.57 23.76 -3.87
CA ALA A 183 -5.58 23.98 -2.85
C ALA A 183 -4.92 23.91 -1.45
N ALA A 184 -5.18 24.95 -0.64
CA ALA A 184 -4.77 24.98 0.75
C ALA A 184 -5.30 23.75 1.51
N PRO A 185 -4.57 23.20 2.49
CA PRO A 185 -5.07 22.10 3.31
C PRO A 185 -6.26 22.60 4.12
N ALA A 186 -7.43 22.03 3.84
CA ALA A 186 -8.63 22.22 4.64
C ALA A 186 -8.30 21.87 6.10
N HIS A 187 -8.62 22.79 7.03
CA HIS A 187 -8.42 22.64 8.46
C HIS A 187 -9.43 21.64 9.04
N GLY A 188 -9.28 20.35 8.72
CA GLY A 188 -10.07 19.26 9.29
C GLY A 188 -9.21 18.03 9.55
N LEU A 189 -9.75 17.05 10.28
CA LEU A 189 -9.03 15.82 10.56
C LEU A 189 -8.85 15.01 9.28
N THR A 190 -7.69 14.42 9.10
CA THR A 190 -7.47 13.42 8.03
C THR A 190 -7.97 12.04 8.48
N MET A 191 -8.22 11.14 7.53
CA MET A 191 -8.53 9.72 7.82
C MET A 191 -7.54 9.11 8.82
N GLN A 192 -6.24 9.39 8.64
CA GLN A 192 -5.20 8.86 9.52
C GLN A 192 -5.32 9.40 10.95
N GLN A 193 -5.73 10.65 11.13
CA GLN A 193 -5.96 11.23 12.45
C GLN A 193 -7.23 10.68 13.11
N ALA A 194 -8.29 10.45 12.32
CA ALA A 194 -9.51 9.79 12.80
C ALA A 194 -9.25 8.33 13.21
N TRP A 195 -8.45 7.58 12.43
CA TRP A 195 -8.00 6.22 12.76
C TRP A 195 -7.18 6.18 14.06
N GLN A 196 -6.24 7.12 14.23
CA GLN A 196 -5.47 7.23 15.47
C GLN A 196 -6.35 7.52 16.69
N ALA A 197 -7.37 8.38 16.56
CA ALA A 197 -8.32 8.63 17.63
C ALA A 197 -9.15 7.38 17.97
N PHE A 198 -9.57 6.62 16.95
CA PHE A 198 -10.37 5.40 17.10
C PHE A 198 -9.60 4.25 17.76
N THR A 199 -8.40 3.94 17.25
CA THR A 199 -7.53 2.90 17.83
C THR A 199 -7.20 3.20 19.29
N LYS A 200 -7.04 4.47 19.67
CA LYS A 200 -6.80 4.89 21.05
C LYS A 200 -8.03 4.72 21.96
N ALA A 201 -9.24 4.80 21.39
CA ALA A 201 -10.49 4.63 22.13
C ALA A 201 -10.96 3.16 22.22
N CYS A 202 -10.39 2.26 21.42
CA CYS A 202 -10.73 0.84 21.45
C CYS A 202 -10.37 0.19 22.82
N PRO A 203 -11.26 -0.66 23.37
CA PRO A 203 -10.98 -1.46 24.57
C PRO A 203 -9.69 -2.27 24.48
N GLN A 204 -8.99 -2.40 25.62
CA GLN A 204 -7.80 -3.25 25.70
C GLN A 204 -8.19 -4.72 25.57
N GLY A 205 -7.67 -5.40 24.54
CA GLY A 205 -7.99 -6.81 24.25
C GLY A 205 -8.44 -7.05 22.81
N TYR A 206 -8.81 -5.99 22.07
CA TYR A 206 -9.07 -6.13 20.64
C TYR A 206 -7.80 -6.41 19.85
N THR A 207 -7.88 -7.42 18.98
CA THR A 207 -6.86 -7.69 17.96
C THR A 207 -6.92 -6.65 16.84
N THR A 208 -5.85 -6.50 16.07
CA THR A 208 -5.79 -5.57 14.92
C THR A 208 -6.96 -5.77 13.96
N GLN A 209 -7.31 -7.03 13.66
CA GLN A 209 -8.43 -7.36 12.79
C GLN A 209 -9.78 -6.89 13.34
N GLN A 210 -10.01 -7.07 14.64
CA GLN A 210 -11.27 -6.64 15.28
C GLN A 210 -11.38 -5.11 15.34
N VAL A 211 -10.26 -4.40 15.51
CA VAL A 211 -10.24 -2.93 15.45
C VAL A 211 -10.57 -2.44 14.03
N GLU A 212 -10.04 -3.11 12.99
CA GLU A 212 -10.35 -2.79 11.60
C GLU A 212 -11.82 -3.06 11.26
N GLU A 213 -12.35 -4.22 11.66
CA GLU A 213 -13.76 -4.57 11.47
C GLU A 213 -14.71 -3.58 12.16
N GLU A 214 -14.44 -3.21 13.41
CA GLU A 214 -15.23 -2.22 14.16
C GLU A 214 -15.16 -0.82 13.55
N TRP A 215 -14.01 -0.43 13.02
CA TRP A 215 -13.85 0.83 12.30
C TRP A 215 -14.73 0.90 11.05
N PHE A 216 -14.68 -0.13 10.21
CA PHE A 216 -15.50 -0.18 8.99
C PHE A 216 -17.00 -0.30 9.31
N ARG A 217 -17.38 -1.06 10.35
CA ARG A 217 -18.76 -1.15 10.83
C ARG A 217 -19.32 0.23 11.19
N ARG A 218 -18.59 1.00 12.01
CA ARG A 218 -19.03 2.33 12.46
C ARG A 218 -19.00 3.37 11.34
N LEU A 219 -18.05 3.28 10.41
CA LEU A 219 -18.07 4.12 9.22
C LEU A 219 -19.32 3.86 8.37
N GLY A 220 -19.68 2.58 8.20
CA GLY A 220 -20.90 2.19 7.49
C GLY A 220 -22.19 2.67 8.18
N GLU A 221 -22.22 2.68 9.51
CA GLU A 221 -23.34 3.22 10.30
C GLU A 221 -23.46 4.74 10.22
N MET A 222 -22.33 5.45 10.30
CA MET A 222 -22.32 6.92 10.31
C MET A 222 -22.43 7.55 8.91
N PHE A 223 -21.89 6.88 7.89
CA PHE A 223 -21.81 7.39 6.51
C PHE A 223 -22.25 6.31 5.52
N PRO A 224 -23.54 5.91 5.53
CA PRO A 224 -24.04 4.83 4.69
C PRO A 224 -23.86 5.16 3.20
N GLY A 225 -23.36 4.17 2.45
CA GLY A 225 -23.15 4.29 1.00
C GLY A 225 -21.93 5.13 0.58
N ARG A 226 -21.07 5.53 1.51
CA ARG A 226 -19.82 6.24 1.22
C ARG A 226 -18.60 5.43 1.63
N GLN A 227 -17.58 5.45 0.79
CA GLN A 227 -16.29 4.85 1.11
C GLN A 227 -15.40 5.83 1.91
N PRO A 228 -14.46 5.33 2.73
CA PRO A 228 -13.54 6.17 3.51
C PRO A 228 -12.88 7.29 2.68
N GLU A 229 -12.44 6.98 1.47
CA GLU A 229 -11.76 7.91 0.56
C GLU A 229 -12.66 9.05 0.08
N GLN A 230 -13.97 8.89 0.20
CA GLN A 230 -14.98 9.89 -0.19
C GLN A 230 -15.35 10.83 0.98
N LEU A 231 -14.84 10.59 2.19
CA LEU A 231 -15.13 11.40 3.37
C LEU A 231 -14.25 12.65 3.42
N ALA A 232 -14.90 13.80 3.58
CA ALA A 232 -14.26 15.09 3.73
C ALA A 232 -13.64 15.26 5.13
N PRO A 233 -12.65 16.17 5.30
CA PRO A 233 -11.99 16.40 6.59
C PRO A 233 -12.93 16.78 7.77
N GLN A 234 -14.11 17.34 7.46
CA GLN A 234 -15.14 17.64 8.46
C GLN A 234 -15.90 16.38 8.90
N GLU A 235 -16.13 15.45 7.98
CA GLU A 235 -16.76 14.16 8.24
C GLU A 235 -15.83 13.27 9.08
N TRP A 236 -14.52 13.35 8.84
CA TRP A 236 -13.51 12.72 9.70
C TRP A 236 -13.46 13.29 11.12
N ALA A 237 -13.64 14.61 11.27
CA ALA A 237 -13.74 15.23 12.58
C ALA A 237 -15.00 14.75 13.33
N ARG A 238 -16.12 14.59 12.61
CA ARG A 238 -17.34 14.02 13.16
C ARG A 238 -17.17 12.56 13.56
N PHE A 239 -16.51 11.74 12.74
CA PHE A 239 -16.18 10.36 13.07
C PHE A 239 -15.31 10.27 14.34
N ALA A 240 -14.28 11.12 14.46
CA ALA A 240 -13.42 11.13 15.63
C ALA A 240 -14.16 11.51 16.92
N ALA A 241 -15.22 12.32 16.83
CA ALA A 241 -16.03 12.74 17.97
C ALA A 241 -17.10 11.71 18.37
N GLU A 242 -17.82 11.13 17.39
CA GLU A 242 -18.97 10.26 17.65
C GLU A 242 -18.61 8.77 17.50
N GLY A 243 -17.84 8.43 16.46
CA GLY A 243 -17.44 7.07 16.10
C GLY A 243 -16.42 6.44 17.05
N THR A 244 -15.85 7.19 17.99
CA THR A 244 -14.90 6.68 19.01
C THR A 244 -15.58 6.32 20.35
N THR A 245 -16.90 6.49 20.45
CA THR A 245 -17.65 6.23 21.69
C THR A 245 -17.97 4.74 21.81
N PHE A 246 -17.29 4.02 22.70
CA PHE A 246 -17.66 2.64 23.05
C PHE A 246 -18.60 2.67 24.26
N PRO A 247 -19.67 1.84 24.28
CA PRO A 247 -20.50 1.71 25.48
C PRO A 247 -19.60 1.28 26.63
N ALA A 248 -19.60 2.04 27.73
CA ALA A 248 -18.95 1.61 28.95
C ALA A 248 -19.62 0.31 29.39
N GLU A 249 -18.86 -0.78 29.53
CA GLU A 249 -19.35 -1.98 30.19
C GLU A 249 -19.96 -1.58 31.53
N ILE A 250 -21.26 -1.83 31.65
CA ILE A 250 -21.97 -1.77 32.91
C ILE A 250 -21.34 -2.89 33.75
N SER A 251 -20.38 -2.53 34.60
CA SER A 251 -19.96 -3.38 35.71
C SER A 251 -21.14 -3.49 36.68
N GLY A 252 -22.07 -4.39 36.34
CA GLY A 252 -23.21 -4.78 37.14
C GLY A 252 -22.71 -5.49 38.40
N GLU A 253 -22.71 -4.74 39.49
CA GLU A 253 -23.62 -5.00 40.63
C GLU A 253 -23.97 -6.48 40.89
N ASN A 254 -23.30 -7.03 41.91
CA ASN A 254 -23.89 -7.70 43.05
C ASN A 254 -24.87 -8.88 42.79
N VAL A 255 -24.37 -10.11 42.94
CA VAL A 255 -25.22 -11.26 43.31
C VAL A 255 -24.77 -11.73 44.70
N PRO A 256 -25.58 -11.53 45.76
CA PRO A 256 -25.29 -12.09 47.07
C PRO A 256 -25.61 -13.60 47.05
N PHE A 257 -24.77 -14.36 47.77
CA PHE A 257 -25.04 -15.74 48.17
C PHE A 257 -26.13 -15.81 49.25
#